data_AF-A0A839NZ52-F1
#
_entry.id   AF-A0A839NZ52-F1
#
_cell.length_a   1.000
_cell.length_b   1.000
_cell.length_c   1.000
_cell.angle_alpha   90.00
_cell.angle_beta   90.00
_cell.angle_gamma   90.00
#
_symmetry.space_group_name_H-M   'P 1'
#
loop_
_entity.id
_entity.type
_entity.pdbx_description
1 polymer ?
#
loop_
_entity_poly.entity_id
_entity_poly.type
_entity_poly.pdbx_seq_one_letter_code
_entity_poly.pdbx_strand_id
1 'polypeptide(L)'
;MPRPLFRLSLPAALILAVAGLCASGLAESAAAQGTASGTGNRPGDQKGPARPASVIGCTSLANLRSLLRNTGEDRAAALAAATDPKSDLGCSPVDRAAVMGLADHVALNGRAYDCLILKGTAVCHWTVAGAVTPPERPAAKPARSK
;
A
#
# COMPACT_ATOMS: atom_id res chain seq x y z
N MET A 1 -41.80 -21.41 -9.63
CA MET A 1 -41.33 -21.79 -11.00
C MET A 1 -41.84 -20.70 -11.95
N PRO A 2 -41.17 -20.36 -13.08
CA PRO A 2 -39.97 -20.95 -13.68
C PRO A 2 -38.71 -20.05 -13.57
N ARG A 3 -37.58 -20.47 -14.18
CA ARG A 3 -36.32 -19.72 -14.30
C ARG A 3 -36.01 -19.51 -15.79
N PRO A 4 -35.63 -18.32 -16.26
CA PRO A 4 -35.03 -18.18 -17.59
C PRO A 4 -33.54 -18.54 -17.52
N LEU A 5 -33.20 -19.71 -18.03
CA LEU A 5 -31.82 -20.02 -18.47
C LEU A 5 -31.55 -19.24 -19.75
N PHE A 6 -30.56 -18.34 -19.76
CA PHE A 6 -29.98 -17.86 -21.01
C PHE A 6 -28.56 -18.35 -21.18
N ARG A 7 -28.26 -18.76 -22.42
CA ARG A 7 -27.12 -19.60 -22.79
C ARG A 7 -25.83 -18.79 -22.98
N LEU A 8 -24.72 -19.54 -22.95
CA LEU A 8 -23.40 -19.17 -23.46
C LEU A 8 -23.47 -18.31 -24.74
N SER A 9 -22.59 -17.31 -24.81
CA SER A 9 -21.93 -16.97 -26.07
C SER A 9 -20.48 -16.61 -25.78
N LEU A 10 -19.57 -17.48 -26.24
CA LEU A 10 -18.12 -17.28 -26.23
C LEU A 10 -17.71 -16.97 -27.67
N PRO A 11 -16.85 -15.97 -27.93
CA PRO A 11 -16.00 -15.98 -29.10
C PRO A 11 -14.56 -16.31 -28.68
N ALA A 12 -13.98 -17.32 -29.33
CA ALA A 12 -12.56 -17.66 -29.23
C ALA A 12 -11.75 -16.98 -30.35
N ALA A 13 -10.43 -16.87 -30.12
CA ALA A 13 -9.40 -16.39 -31.06
C ALA A 13 -9.49 -14.88 -31.41
N LEU A 14 -8.41 -14.10 -31.30
CA LEU A 14 -7.33 -13.83 -32.29
C LEU A 14 -6.30 -12.91 -31.54
N ILE A 15 -4.98 -12.79 -31.79
CA ILE A 15 -3.97 -13.34 -32.73
C ILE A 15 -2.63 -13.49 -31.94
N LEU A 16 -1.69 -14.36 -32.37
CA LEU A 16 -0.28 -14.32 -31.92
C LEU A 16 0.49 -13.17 -32.60
N ALA A 17 1.35 -12.46 -31.86
CA ALA A 17 2.47 -11.71 -32.44
C ALA A 17 3.79 -12.26 -31.91
N VAL A 18 4.74 -12.52 -32.82
CA VAL A 18 5.95 -13.33 -32.60
C VAL A 18 7.18 -12.58 -33.12
N ALA A 19 8.30 -12.74 -32.39
CA ALA A 19 9.70 -12.53 -32.80
C ALA A 19 10.23 -11.09 -33.05
N GLY A 20 11.55 -10.98 -32.91
CA GLY A 20 12.37 -9.79 -33.16
C GLY A 20 12.86 -9.14 -31.85
N LEU A 21 14.16 -9.00 -31.57
CA LEU A 21 15.35 -9.26 -32.38
C LEU A 21 16.55 -9.60 -31.48
N CYS A 22 17.34 -10.61 -31.83
CA CYS A 22 18.70 -10.78 -31.30
C CYS A 22 19.68 -9.93 -32.13
N ALA A 23 20.73 -9.37 -31.53
CA ALA A 23 22.13 -9.61 -31.94
C ALA A 23 23.13 -8.58 -31.38
N SER A 24 24.38 -9.05 -31.19
CA SER A 24 25.65 -8.33 -31.30
C SER A 24 26.02 -7.28 -30.24
N GLY A 25 27.04 -7.65 -29.44
CA GLY A 25 27.74 -6.75 -28.51
C GLY A 25 29.01 -7.37 -27.92
N LEU A 26 29.80 -8.11 -28.72
CA LEU A 26 31.15 -8.52 -28.32
C LEU A 26 32.10 -7.32 -28.44
N ALA A 27 32.76 -6.95 -27.34
CA ALA A 27 33.99 -6.17 -27.36
C ALA A 27 34.83 -6.55 -26.12
N GLU A 28 36.13 -6.67 -26.31
CA GLU A 28 37.06 -7.39 -25.43
C GLU A 28 38.24 -6.50 -25.01
N SER A 29 38.84 -6.80 -23.84
CA SER A 29 40.14 -6.31 -23.34
C SER A 29 40.31 -4.80 -23.10
N ALA A 30 40.67 -4.45 -21.85
CA ALA A 30 42.08 -4.24 -21.49
C ALA A 30 42.21 -3.73 -20.04
N ALA A 31 43.28 -4.13 -19.34
CA ALA A 31 43.56 -3.68 -17.98
C ALA A 31 44.28 -2.32 -17.96
N ALA A 32 43.90 -1.45 -17.03
CA ALA A 32 44.72 -0.32 -16.58
C ALA A 32 44.55 -0.15 -15.06
N GLN A 33 45.59 -0.51 -14.30
CA GLN A 33 45.60 -0.37 -12.84
C GLN A 33 45.90 1.09 -12.48
N GLY A 34 44.84 1.87 -12.23
CA GLY A 34 44.94 3.25 -11.74
C GLY A 34 44.90 3.31 -10.20
N THR A 35 46.04 3.17 -9.53
CA THR A 35 46.12 3.48 -8.08
C THR A 35 46.07 4.99 -7.85
N ALA A 36 44.87 5.52 -7.57
CA ALA A 36 44.67 6.86 -7.07
C ALA A 36 43.94 6.81 -5.73
N SER A 37 44.67 7.02 -4.63
CA SER A 37 44.10 7.15 -3.29
C SER A 37 43.30 8.45 -3.19
N GLY A 38 42.02 8.39 -3.57
CA GLY A 38 41.06 9.49 -3.48
C GLY A 38 40.19 9.38 -2.23
N THR A 39 40.15 10.47 -1.46
CA THR A 39 39.44 10.59 -0.18
C THR A 39 37.96 10.16 -0.24
N GLY A 40 37.59 9.22 0.64
CA GLY A 40 36.30 9.15 1.31
C GLY A 40 35.02 9.28 0.49
N ASN A 41 34.44 8.14 0.11
CA ASN A 41 32.99 7.99 0.10
C ASN A 41 32.63 6.52 0.41
N ARG A 42 31.75 6.29 1.38
CA ARG A 42 31.27 4.95 1.76
C ARG A 42 29.85 4.78 1.20
N PRO A 43 29.64 4.14 0.03
CA PRO A 43 28.32 4.04 -0.58
C PRO A 43 27.57 2.89 0.11
N GLY A 44 26.80 3.21 1.14
CA GLY A 44 26.07 2.24 1.95
C GLY A 44 24.67 2.69 2.37
N ASP A 45 24.40 4.00 2.37
CA ASP A 45 23.06 4.55 2.54
C ASP A 45 22.20 4.26 1.30
N GLN A 46 21.66 3.03 1.26
CA GLN A 46 20.54 2.71 0.38
C GLN A 46 19.32 3.52 0.84
N LYS A 47 19.21 4.73 0.28
CA LYS A 47 18.03 5.58 0.39
C LYS A 47 16.87 4.93 -0.36
N GLY A 48 16.26 3.95 0.30
CA GLY A 48 15.03 3.30 -0.17
C GLY A 48 13.92 4.34 -0.39
N PRO A 49 12.91 4.02 -1.20
CA PRO A 49 11.84 4.95 -1.51
C PRO A 49 11.20 5.51 -0.24
N ALA A 50 11.17 6.84 -0.10
CA ALA A 50 10.56 7.48 1.05
C ALA A 50 9.08 7.08 1.14
N ARG A 51 8.68 6.46 2.26
CA ARG A 51 7.28 6.08 2.49
C ARG A 51 6.43 7.37 2.44
N PRO A 52 5.28 7.40 1.72
CA PRO A 52 4.44 8.59 1.63
C PRO A 52 4.01 9.04 3.03
N ALA A 53 4.17 10.32 3.36
CA ALA A 53 3.94 10.86 4.71
C ALA A 53 2.54 10.56 5.27
N SER A 54 1.51 10.52 4.40
CA SER A 54 0.13 10.19 4.76
C SER A 54 -0.31 8.80 4.32
N VAL A 55 -1.34 8.29 4.99
CA VAL A 55 -2.15 7.12 4.63
C VAL A 55 -3.61 7.54 4.49
N ILE A 56 -4.46 6.68 3.93
CA ILE A 56 -5.91 6.90 3.95
C ILE A 56 -6.44 6.37 5.28
N GLY A 57 -7.24 7.17 5.99
CA GLY A 57 -7.96 6.76 7.19
C GLY A 57 -9.44 7.12 7.08
N CYS A 58 -10.33 6.15 7.30
CA CYS A 58 -11.78 6.39 7.30
C CYS A 58 -12.38 6.07 8.66
N THR A 59 -13.33 6.87 9.14
CA THR A 59 -14.03 6.62 10.42
C THR A 59 -14.90 5.35 10.38
N SER A 60 -15.19 4.83 9.19
CA SER A 60 -15.92 3.58 8.94
C SER A 60 -15.08 2.61 8.09
N LEU A 61 -14.90 1.38 8.60
CA LEU A 61 -14.26 0.29 7.85
C LEU A 61 -15.04 -0.10 6.59
N ALA A 62 -16.38 -0.01 6.62
CA ALA A 62 -17.20 -0.26 5.45
C ALA A 62 -16.93 0.79 4.35
N ASN A 63 -16.73 2.05 4.74
CA ASN A 63 -16.46 3.14 3.81
C ASN A 63 -15.06 3.03 3.22
N LEU A 64 -14.04 2.70 4.02
CA LEU A 64 -12.69 2.37 3.52
C LEU A 64 -12.75 1.25 2.48
N ARG A 65 -13.44 0.16 2.79
CA ARG A 65 -13.57 -0.98 1.87
C ARG A 65 -14.30 -0.60 0.59
N SER A 66 -15.29 0.29 0.64
CA SER A 66 -16.00 0.78 -0.54
C SER A 66 -15.16 1.73 -1.39
N LEU A 67 -14.43 2.65 -0.76
CA LEU A 67 -13.45 3.51 -1.43
C LEU A 67 -12.43 2.67 -2.21
N LEU A 68 -11.76 1.72 -1.54
CA LEU A 68 -10.73 0.88 -2.17
C LEU A 68 -11.29 0.03 -3.31
N ARG A 69 -12.50 -0.54 -3.20
CA ARG A 69 -13.14 -1.25 -4.33
C ARG A 69 -13.43 -0.33 -5.50
N ASN A 70 -13.95 0.88 -5.23
CA ASN A 70 -14.32 1.85 -6.26
C ASN A 70 -13.11 2.40 -7.02
N THR A 71 -11.93 2.44 -6.39
CA THR A 71 -10.67 2.88 -7.01
C THR A 71 -9.77 1.73 -7.46
N GLY A 72 -10.26 0.48 -7.50
CA GLY A 72 -9.49 -0.68 -7.94
C GLY A 72 -8.27 -1.01 -7.06
N GLU A 73 -8.34 -0.66 -5.78
CA GLU A 73 -7.25 -0.69 -4.79
C GLU A 73 -6.06 0.25 -5.11
N ASP A 74 -6.16 1.13 -6.12
CA ASP A 74 -5.13 2.12 -6.40
C ASP A 74 -5.06 3.18 -5.29
N ARG A 75 -3.86 3.37 -4.75
CA ARG A 75 -3.61 4.27 -3.61
C ARG A 75 -3.73 5.74 -3.98
N ALA A 76 -3.34 6.13 -5.19
CA ALA A 76 -3.34 7.52 -5.61
C ALA A 76 -4.77 8.00 -5.88
N ALA A 77 -5.56 7.21 -6.60
CA ALA A 77 -6.98 7.42 -6.81
C ALA A 77 -7.77 7.38 -5.48
N ALA A 78 -7.47 6.44 -4.58
CA ALA A 78 -8.12 6.38 -3.27
C ALA A 78 -7.79 7.59 -2.39
N LEU A 79 -6.55 8.11 -2.44
CA LEU A 79 -6.20 9.38 -1.78
C LEU A 79 -6.94 10.56 -2.41
N ALA A 80 -6.97 10.66 -3.74
CA ALA A 80 -7.67 11.73 -4.45
C ALA A 80 -9.16 11.76 -4.11
N ALA A 81 -9.83 10.59 -4.13
CA ALA A 81 -11.24 10.45 -3.76
C ALA A 81 -11.52 10.64 -2.24
N ALA A 82 -10.52 10.45 -1.38
CA ALA A 82 -10.59 10.83 0.04
C ALA A 82 -10.33 12.33 0.29
N THR A 83 -9.85 13.08 -0.72
CA THR A 83 -9.69 14.54 -0.68
C THR A 83 -10.74 15.31 -1.48
N ASP A 84 -11.61 14.62 -2.23
CA ASP A 84 -12.68 15.27 -2.98
C ASP A 84 -13.70 15.89 -2.00
N PRO A 85 -13.99 17.20 -2.07
CA PRO A 85 -14.96 17.86 -1.17
C PRO A 85 -16.40 17.36 -1.32
N LYS A 86 -16.71 16.55 -2.34
CA LYS A 86 -18.00 15.87 -2.52
C LYS A 86 -18.05 14.48 -1.87
N SER A 87 -16.94 13.99 -1.32
CA SER A 87 -16.82 12.67 -0.71
C SER A 87 -17.45 12.68 0.70
N ASP A 88 -18.59 12.02 0.85
CA ASP A 88 -19.31 11.84 2.12
C ASP A 88 -18.85 10.60 2.91
N LEU A 89 -17.87 9.86 2.38
CA LEU A 89 -17.40 8.58 2.92
C LEU A 89 -16.69 8.68 4.28
N GLY A 90 -16.45 9.86 4.83
CA GLY A 90 -15.74 10.04 6.10
C GLY A 90 -14.29 9.52 6.06
N CYS A 91 -13.70 9.52 4.86
CA CYS A 91 -12.31 9.17 4.58
C CYS A 91 -11.48 10.43 4.40
N SER A 92 -10.25 10.44 4.90
CA SER A 92 -9.31 11.55 4.71
C SER A 92 -7.85 11.07 4.69
N PRO A 93 -6.91 11.89 4.21
CA PRO A 93 -5.49 11.68 4.45
C PRO A 93 -5.18 11.84 5.94
N VAL A 94 -4.60 10.81 6.54
CA VAL A 94 -4.10 10.76 7.91
C VAL A 94 -2.57 10.86 7.88
N ASP A 95 -2.02 11.84 8.58
CA ASP A 95 -0.58 11.94 8.81
C ASP A 95 -0.10 10.82 9.75
N ARG A 96 0.98 10.11 9.39
CA ARG A 96 1.58 9.07 10.25
C ARG A 96 2.03 9.60 11.61
N ALA A 97 2.49 10.85 11.69
CA ALA A 97 2.92 11.48 12.93
C ALA A 97 1.74 11.77 13.88
N ALA A 98 0.50 11.76 13.38
CA ALA A 98 -0.70 11.86 14.21
C ALA A 98 -1.13 10.51 14.82
N VAL A 99 -0.57 9.37 14.37
CA VAL A 99 -0.92 8.02 14.84
C VAL A 99 -0.25 7.73 16.19
N MET A 100 -1.07 7.53 17.22
CA MET A 100 -0.61 7.20 18.58
C MET A 100 -0.55 5.69 18.84
N GLY A 101 -1.20 4.88 17.99
CA GLY A 101 -1.18 3.41 18.11
C GLY A 101 -2.30 2.74 17.33
N LEU A 102 -2.43 1.43 17.51
CA LEU A 102 -3.56 0.63 17.00
C LEU A 102 -4.57 0.35 18.12
N ALA A 103 -5.84 0.61 17.88
CA ALA A 103 -6.93 0.21 18.77
C ALA A 103 -7.43 -1.21 18.48
N ASP A 104 -7.45 -1.62 17.22
CA ASP A 104 -7.99 -2.90 16.78
C ASP A 104 -7.35 -3.35 15.44
N HIS A 105 -7.53 -4.62 15.08
CA HIS A 105 -7.07 -5.24 13.84
C HIS A 105 -8.08 -6.28 13.33
N VAL A 106 -8.50 -6.17 12.07
CA VAL A 106 -9.53 -7.04 11.50
C VAL A 106 -9.13 -7.55 10.11
N ALA A 107 -9.21 -8.86 9.89
CA ALA A 107 -9.06 -9.47 8.56
C ALA A 107 -10.43 -9.81 7.94
N LEU A 108 -10.72 -9.26 6.76
CA LEU A 108 -11.97 -9.49 6.01
C LEU A 108 -11.64 -9.80 4.55
N ASN A 109 -12.19 -10.90 4.02
CA ASN A 109 -12.05 -11.31 2.62
C ASN A 109 -10.57 -11.37 2.14
N GLY A 110 -9.67 -11.87 2.99
CA GLY A 110 -8.24 -11.98 2.67
C GLY A 110 -7.43 -10.68 2.74
N ARG A 111 -8.04 -9.56 3.17
CA ARG A 111 -7.33 -8.29 3.44
C ARG A 111 -7.41 -7.95 4.91
N ALA A 112 -6.31 -7.47 5.47
CA ALA A 112 -6.23 -7.02 6.85
C ALA A 112 -6.36 -5.49 6.93
N TYR A 113 -6.97 -5.01 8.01
CA TYR A 113 -7.24 -3.60 8.27
C TYR A 113 -6.87 -3.26 9.71
N ASP A 114 -6.22 -2.12 9.89
CA ASP A 114 -5.80 -1.60 11.19
C ASP A 114 -6.70 -0.42 11.59
N CYS A 115 -7.15 -0.43 12.85
CA CYS A 115 -7.90 0.65 13.47
C CYS A 115 -6.93 1.59 14.18
N LEU A 116 -6.77 2.81 13.68
CA LEU A 116 -5.79 3.77 14.20
C LEU A 116 -6.37 4.63 15.32
N ILE A 117 -5.60 4.79 16.39
CA ILE A 117 -5.78 5.83 17.41
C ILE A 117 -5.04 7.06 16.93
N LEU A 118 -5.73 8.16 16.66
CA LEU A 118 -5.10 9.43 16.26
C LEU A 118 -5.13 10.46 17.39
N LYS A 119 -4.14 11.34 17.38
CA LYS A 119 -4.04 12.46 18.32
C LYS A 119 -5.22 13.42 18.13
N GLY A 120 -5.99 13.65 19.20
CA GLY A 120 -7.11 14.59 19.20
C GLY A 120 -8.44 14.02 18.70
N THR A 121 -8.51 12.74 18.34
CA THR A 121 -9.76 12.07 17.92
C THR A 121 -10.18 11.00 18.93
N ALA A 122 -11.46 10.99 19.32
CA ALA A 122 -12.04 9.89 20.10
C ALA A 122 -12.54 8.72 19.21
N VAL A 123 -12.57 8.91 17.89
CA VAL A 123 -13.05 7.93 16.90
C VAL A 123 -11.85 7.23 16.26
N CYS A 124 -11.98 5.93 16.01
CA CYS A 124 -11.00 5.16 15.25
C CYS A 124 -11.00 5.54 13.77
N HIS A 125 -9.81 5.66 13.17
CA HIS A 125 -9.65 5.75 11.72
C HIS A 125 -9.11 4.43 11.16
N TRP A 126 -9.90 3.73 10.36
CA TRP A 126 -9.51 2.48 9.71
C TRP A 126 -8.59 2.73 8.52
N THR A 127 -7.54 1.93 8.39
CA THR A 127 -6.64 1.90 7.24
C THR A 127 -6.31 0.45 6.82
N VAL A 128 -5.61 0.26 5.71
CA VAL A 128 -5.10 -1.07 5.30
C VAL A 128 -3.98 -1.48 6.24
N ALA A 129 -3.96 -2.73 6.72
CA ALA A 129 -3.00 -3.14 7.74
C ALA A 129 -1.54 -3.00 7.29
N GLY A 130 -0.67 -2.58 8.19
CA GLY A 130 0.74 -2.29 7.89
C GLY A 130 0.97 -1.05 7.00
N ALA A 131 -0.08 -0.32 6.61
CA ALA A 131 0.05 0.97 5.93
C ALA A 131 0.77 2.00 6.82
N VAL A 132 0.65 1.88 8.14
CA VAL A 132 1.44 2.59 9.15
C VAL A 132 2.33 1.61 9.91
N THR A 133 3.45 2.11 10.42
CA THR A 133 4.21 1.43 11.48
C THR A 133 3.97 2.27 12.73
N PRO A 134 3.17 1.80 13.70
CA PRO A 134 2.96 2.52 14.94
C PRO A 134 4.29 2.73 15.67
N PRO A 135 4.43 3.78 16.51
CA PRO A 135 5.53 3.81 17.48
C PRO A 135 5.45 2.54 18.35
N GLU A 136 6.60 1.94 18.64
CA GLU A 136 6.73 0.71 19.43
C GLU A 136 5.93 0.87 20.74
N ARG A 137 4.79 0.19 20.86
CA ARG A 137 4.02 0.20 22.10
C ARG A 137 4.84 -0.54 23.15
N PRO A 138 5.21 0.07 24.30
CA PRO A 138 5.86 -0.67 25.37
C PRO A 138 5.01 -1.88 25.72
N ALA A 139 5.60 -3.08 25.65
CA ALA A 139 4.87 -4.34 25.77
C ALA A 139 4.01 -4.32 27.04
N ALA A 140 2.69 -4.48 26.87
CA ALA A 140 1.76 -4.49 27.98
C ALA A 140 2.17 -5.62 28.93
N LYS A 141 2.47 -5.27 30.19
CA LYS A 141 2.86 -6.27 31.19
C LYS A 141 1.74 -7.31 31.29
N PRO A 142 2.05 -8.62 31.20
CA PRO A 142 1.02 -9.64 31.25
C PRO A 142 0.23 -9.49 32.55
N ALA A 143 -1.09 -9.44 32.43
CA ALA A 143 -1.96 -9.37 33.59
C ALA A 143 -1.72 -10.62 34.45
N ARG A 144 -1.24 -10.42 35.69
CA ARG A 144 -1.20 -11.52 36.66
C ARG A 144 -2.63 -11.85 37.05
N SER A 145 -3.16 -12.94 36.50
CA SER A 145 -4.30 -13.62 37.10
C SER A 145 -3.98 -13.96 38.56
N LYS A 146 -4.97 -13.79 39.43
CA LYS A 146 -4.90 -14.08 40.87
C LYS A 146 -5.80 -15.25 41.20
#